data_AF-A0A2V9HM22-F1
#
_entry.id   AF-A0A2V9HM22-F1
#
_cell.length_a   1.000
_cell.length_b   1.000
_cell.length_c   1.000
_cell.angle_alpha   90.00
_cell.angle_beta   90.00
_cell.angle_gamma   90.00
#
_symmetry.space_group_name_H-M   'P 1'
#
loop_
_entity.id
_entity.type
_entity.pdbx_description
1 polymer ?
#
loop_
_entity_poly.entity_id
_entity_poly.type
_entity_poly.pdbx_seq_one_letter_code
_entity_poly.pdbx_strand_id
1 'polypeptide(L)' 'AYIRESILQPNAKIVAGYQPLMPTFQGQLTEEQIFALIAYIKSLQSQPVPATGAGIAPPTGKR' A
#
# COMPACT_ATOMS: atom_id res chain seq x y z
N ALA A 1 0.87 -3.20 14.65
CA ALA A 1 1.21 -3.94 13.41
C ALA A 1 1.26 -2.94 12.26
N TYR A 2 2.42 -2.81 11.59
CA TYR A 2 2.67 -1.78 10.56
C TYR A 2 1.61 -1.79 9.43
N ILE A 3 1.29 -2.97 8.88
CA ILE A 3 0.34 -3.11 7.76
C ILE A 3 -1.08 -2.65 8.14
N ARG A 4 -1.57 -2.99 9.34
CA ARG A 4 -2.90 -2.56 9.82
C ARG A 4 -3.00 -1.05 9.93
N GLU A 5 -1.96 -0.43 10.48
CA GLU A 5 -1.87 1.02 10.62
C GLU A 5 -1.81 1.71 9.25
N SER A 6 -1.04 1.18 8.31
CA SER A 6 -0.99 1.70 6.93
C SER A 6 -2.32 1.56 6.16
N ILE A 7 -3.19 0.60 6.50
CA ILE A 7 -4.53 0.46 5.88
C ILE A 7 -5.50 1.52 6.42
N LEU A 8 -5.49 1.74 7.73
CA LEU A 8 -6.44 2.66 8.40
C LEU A 8 -5.98 4.11 8.34
N GLN A 9 -4.68 4.33 8.51
CA GLN A 9 -4.03 5.64 8.60
C GLN A 9 -2.85 5.71 7.62
N PRO A 10 -3.10 5.66 6.30
CA PRO A 10 -2.02 5.64 5.30
C PRO A 10 -1.10 6.87 5.38
N ASN A 11 -1.63 8.01 5.81
CA ASN A 11 -0.86 9.24 6.00
C ASN A 11 0.03 9.25 7.25
N ALA A 12 -0.15 8.31 8.18
CA ALA A 12 0.68 8.24 9.39
C ALA A 12 2.11 7.74 9.07
N LYS A 13 2.28 7.00 7.96
CA LYS A 13 3.56 6.40 7.56
C LYS A 13 3.82 6.58 6.08
N ILE A 14 4.12 7.82 5.70
CA ILE A 14 4.57 8.14 4.35
C ILE A 14 6.04 7.71 4.22
N VAL A 15 6.32 6.85 3.25
CA VAL A 15 7.69 6.45 2.93
C VAL A 15 8.38 7.59 2.17
N ALA A 16 9.64 7.88 2.50
CA ALA A 16 10.42 8.92 1.83
C ALA A 16 10.41 8.71 0.31
N GLY A 17 10.14 9.79 -0.44
CA GLY A 17 10.03 9.75 -1.91
C GLY A 17 8.64 9.40 -2.46
N TYR A 18 7.65 9.12 -1.61
CA TYR A 18 6.27 8.85 -2.04
C TYR A 18 5.33 10.02 -1.70
N GLN A 19 4.41 10.31 -2.62
CA GLN A 19 3.31 11.25 -2.37
C GLN A 19 2.18 10.58 -1.57
N PRO A 20 1.47 11.30 -0.69
CA PRO A 20 0.36 10.78 0.11
C PRO A 20 -0.93 10.61 -0.73
N LEU A 21 -0.87 9.76 -1.75
CA LEU A 21 -1.97 9.54 -2.69
C LEU A 21 -2.91 8.42 -2.25
N MET A 22 -2.53 7.64 -1.23
CA MET A 22 -3.33 6.51 -0.75
C MET A 22 -4.54 7.00 0.06
N PRO A 23 -5.78 6.67 -0.34
CA PRO A 23 -6.97 6.99 0.43
C PRO A 23 -7.05 6.15 1.71
N THR A 24 -7.69 6.69 2.75
CA THR A 24 -7.99 5.91 3.96
C THR A 24 -9.10 4.90 3.69
N PHE A 25 -8.97 3.70 4.27
CA PHE A 25 -10.00 2.66 4.26
C PHE A 25 -10.78 2.59 5.58
N GLN A 26 -10.62 3.59 6.45
CA GLN A 26 -11.34 3.64 7.73
C GLN A 26 -12.86 3.71 7.50
N GLY A 27 -13.60 2.81 8.14
CA GLY A 27 -15.05 2.71 7.99
C GLY A 27 -15.53 2.06 6.67
N GLN A 28 -14.62 1.75 5.74
CA GLN A 28 -14.94 1.04 4.50
C GLN A 28 -14.76 -0.47 4.63
N LEU A 29 -13.92 -0.91 5.56
CA LEU A 29 -13.62 -2.31 5.81
C LEU A 29 -13.98 -2.70 7.25
N THR A 30 -14.56 -3.88 7.42
CA THR A 30 -14.75 -4.50 8.73
C THR A 30 -13.44 -5.02 9.29
N GLU A 31 -13.39 -5.30 10.59
CA GLU A 31 -12.19 -5.85 11.22
C GLU A 31 -11.78 -7.20 10.63
N GLU A 32 -12.75 -8.07 10.35
CA GLU A 32 -12.52 -9.37 9.70
C GLU A 32 -11.93 -9.22 8.29
N GLN A 33 -12.40 -8.25 7.51
CA GLN A 33 -11.86 -7.95 6.18
C GLN A 33 -10.42 -7.44 6.25
N ILE A 34 -10.10 -6.61 7.25
CA ILE A 34 -8.73 -6.14 7.49
C ILE A 34 -7.82 -7.33 7.83
N PHE A 35 -8.29 -8.27 8.66
CA PHE A 35 -7.53 -9.48 8.97
C PHE A 35 -7.29 -10.36 7.74
N ALA A 36 -8.32 -10.58 6.91
CA ALA A 36 -8.19 -11.34 5.67
C ALA A 36 -7.19 -10.69 4.69
N LEU A 37 -7.22 -9.36 4.55
CA LEU A 37 -6.28 -8.62 3.71
C LEU A 37 -4.84 -8.74 4.20
N ILE A 38 -4.62 -8.64 5.52
CA ILE A 38 -3.29 -8.82 6.12
C ILE A 38 -2.79 -10.25 5.87
N ALA A 39 -3.64 -11.26 6.03
CA ALA A 39 -3.28 -12.65 5.77
C ALA A 39 -2.88 -12.87 4.30
N TYR A 40 -3.65 -12.29 3.37
CA TYR A 40 -3.33 -12.33 1.95
C TYR A 40 -1.97 -11.65 1.65
N ILE A 41 -1.74 -10.42 2.11
CA ILE A 41 -0.46 -9.72 1.90
C ILE A 41 0.73 -10.53 2.43
N LYS A 42 0.58 -11.20 3.58
CA LYS A 42 1.61 -12.09 4.12
C LYS A 42 1.86 -13.32 3.23
N SER A 43 0.81 -13.88 2.61
CA SER A 43 0.98 -15.00 1.67
C SER A 43 1.72 -14.63 0.38
N LEU A 44 1.72 -13.34 -0.01
CA LEU A 44 2.40 -12.85 -1.21
C LEU A 44 3.94 -12.86 -1.10
N GLN A 45 4.49 -13.07 0.10
CA GLN A 45 5.93 -13.03 0.37
C GLN A 45 6.76 -14.07 -0.40
N SER A 46 6.10 -15.01 -1.09
CA SER A 46 6.76 -16.01 -1.95
C SER A 46 6.90 -15.59 -3.42
N GLN A 47 6.42 -14.41 -3.82
CA GLN A 47 6.62 -13.89 -5.18
C GLN A 47 7.82 -12.93 -5.21
N PRO A 48 8.85 -13.18 -6.05
CA PRO A 48 9.94 -12.22 -6.21
C PRO A 48 9.35 -10.89 -6.68
N VAL A 49 9.50 -9.86 -5.86
CA VAL A 49 9.19 -8.49 -6.26
C VAL A 49 10.02 -8.18 -7.51
N PRO A 50 9.41 -7.86 -8.67
CA PRO A 50 10.17 -7.49 -9.85
C PRO A 50 11.06 -6.31 -9.49
N ALA A 51 12.36 -6.43 -9.77
CA ALA A 51 13.43 -5.50 -9.37
C ALA A 51 13.36 -4.12 -10.05
N THR A 52 12.18 -3.70 -10.49
CA THR A 52 11.96 -2.40 -11.09
C THR A 52 10.61 -1.91 -10.61
N GLY A 53 10.62 -0.89 -9.76
CA GLY A 53 9.43 -0.16 -9.31
C GLY A 53 8.77 0.59 -10.46
N ALA A 54 8.28 -0.14 -11.46
CA ALA A 54 7.34 0.35 -12.47
C ALA A 54 5.92 0.30 -11.88
N GLY A 55 5.72 0.98 -10.75
CA GLY A 55 4.41 1.58 -10.53
C GLY A 55 4.27 2.64 -11.61
N ILE A 56 3.39 2.40 -12.59
CA ILE A 56 2.84 3.34 -13.58
C ILE A 56 3.38 4.77 -13.38
N ALA A 57 4.52 5.07 -13.99
CA ALA A 57 5.11 6.41 -13.90
C ALA A 57 4.13 7.41 -14.54
N PRO A 58 3.82 8.55 -13.89
CA PRO A 58 3.09 9.61 -14.58
C PRO A 58 3.91 10.04 -15.81
N PRO A 59 3.27 10.32 -16.96
CA PRO A 59 3.99 10.62 -18.18
C PRO A 59 4.77 11.92 -17.99
N THR A 60 6.09 11.82 -17.86
CA THR A 60 6.98 12.98 -17.81
C THR A 60 7.02 13.63 -19.20
N GLY A 61 6.47 14.83 -19.27
CA GLY A 61 6.52 15.69 -20.44
C GLY A 61 7.96 16.01 -20.84
N LYS A 62 8.23 15.82 -22.13
CA LYS A 62 9.52 16.04 -22.79
C LYS A 62 9.93 17.52 -22.73
N ARG A 63 11.23 17.77 -22.57
CA ARG A 63 11.94 18.87 -23.21
C ARG A 63 13.01 18.28 -24.11
#